data_AF-A0AA39U9A3-F1
#
_entry.id   AF-A0AA39U9A3-F1
#
_cell.length_a   1.000
_cell.length_b   1.000
_cell.length_c   1.000
_cell.angle_alpha   90.00
_cell.angle_beta   90.00
_cell.angle_gamma   90.00
#
_symmetry.space_group_name_H-M   'P 1'
#
loop_
_entity.id
_entity.type
_entity.pdbx_description
1 polymer ?
#
loop_
_entity_poly.entity_id
_entity_poly.type
_entity_poly.pdbx_seq_one_letter_code
_entity_poly.pdbx_strand_id
1 'polypeptide(L)'
;MSPFASAEPSTISSLRPSSQQSLKKPADIAEHEKCEEKMNAAVEWLRSDCASTSTRASGRVTPAVLSNVRVKEQGLEEVAAAGVQDGSILVMTVFDEENFKHVETAIYDAKIPPITPQRLHTRTSESLDLSRR
;
A
#
# COMPACT_ATOMS: atom_id res chain seq x y z
N MET A 1 15.24 -57.13 45.58
CA MET A 1 14.90 -55.90 46.32
C MET A 1 15.86 -54.81 45.88
N SER A 2 15.39 -53.89 45.03
CA SER A 2 16.05 -52.60 44.82
C SER A 2 15.41 -51.57 45.75
N PRO A 3 16.15 -50.52 46.14
CA PRO A 3 15.52 -49.22 46.30
C PRO A 3 16.22 -48.17 45.44
N PHE A 4 15.48 -47.76 44.41
CA PHE A 4 15.26 -46.37 44.00
C PHE A 4 16.42 -45.38 44.24
N ALA A 5 17.23 -45.18 43.19
CA ALA A 5 18.09 -44.01 43.08
C ALA A 5 17.20 -42.74 43.07
N SER A 6 17.44 -41.84 44.02
CA SER A 6 16.75 -40.56 44.14
C SER A 6 17.08 -39.67 42.93
N ALA A 7 16.14 -39.54 42.00
CA ALA A 7 16.16 -38.46 41.02
C ALA A 7 15.79 -37.16 41.74
N GLU A 8 16.72 -36.21 41.81
CA GLU A 8 16.44 -34.88 42.35
C GLU A 8 15.31 -34.22 41.55
N PRO A 9 14.35 -33.53 42.21
CA PRO A 9 13.30 -32.81 41.50
C PRO A 9 13.92 -31.61 40.80
N SER A 10 14.18 -31.73 39.49
CA SER A 10 14.55 -30.57 38.67
C SER A 10 13.40 -29.56 38.74
N THR A 11 13.66 -28.39 39.31
CA THR A 11 12.71 -27.29 39.48
C THR A 11 11.92 -27.04 38.20
N ILE A 12 10.59 -26.99 38.29
CA ILE A 12 9.64 -26.80 37.18
C ILE A 12 9.95 -25.53 36.36
N SER A 13 10.67 -24.57 36.94
CA SER A 13 11.09 -23.31 36.29
C SER A 13 12.03 -23.48 35.09
N SER A 14 12.70 -24.63 34.90
CA SER A 14 13.60 -24.85 33.76
C SER A 14 12.94 -25.56 32.57
N LEU A 15 11.71 -26.03 32.72
CA LEU A 15 10.97 -26.70 31.66
C LEU A 15 10.43 -25.65 30.68
N ARG A 16 11.03 -25.55 29.49
CA ARG A 16 10.43 -24.77 28.41
C ARG A 16 9.16 -25.47 27.91
N PRO A 17 8.06 -24.72 27.71
CA PRO A 17 6.87 -25.21 27.04
C PRO A 17 7.23 -25.88 25.72
N SER A 18 6.53 -26.96 25.37
CA SER A 18 6.79 -27.74 24.16
C SER A 18 6.77 -26.89 22.89
N SER A 19 6.00 -25.80 22.85
CA SER A 19 5.95 -24.84 21.75
C SER A 19 7.20 -23.96 21.59
N GLN A 20 8.09 -23.90 22.59
CA GLN A 20 9.33 -23.12 22.57
C GLN A 20 10.59 -24.00 22.57
N GLN A 21 10.42 -25.32 22.42
CA GLN A 21 11.54 -26.25 22.28
C GLN A 21 12.13 -26.10 20.87
N SER A 22 13.45 -25.98 20.77
CA SER A 22 14.12 -25.93 19.48
C SER A 22 13.89 -27.23 18.72
N LEU A 23 13.43 -27.12 17.47
CA LEU A 23 13.22 -28.25 16.59
C LEU A 23 14.58 -28.90 16.30
N LYS A 24 14.69 -30.21 16.54
CA LYS A 24 15.97 -30.95 16.41
C LYS A 24 16.11 -31.67 15.07
N LYS A 25 15.01 -31.89 14.35
CA LYS A 25 15.02 -32.60 13.07
C LYS A 25 15.18 -31.58 11.93
N PRO A 26 16.09 -31.84 10.96
CA PRO A 26 16.34 -30.90 9.86
C PRO A 26 15.11 -30.66 8.97
N ALA A 27 14.23 -31.66 8.81
CA ALA A 27 12.99 -31.52 8.05
C ALA A 27 11.97 -30.58 8.72
N ASP A 28 11.87 -30.64 10.07
CA ASP A 28 10.95 -29.80 10.82
C ASP A 28 11.42 -28.34 10.86
N ILE A 29 12.75 -28.11 10.85
CA ILE A 29 13.35 -26.77 10.77
C ILE A 29 13.01 -26.12 9.43
N ALA A 30 13.19 -26.84 8.32
CA ALA A 30 12.90 -26.31 6.98
C ALA A 30 11.42 -25.96 6.77
N GLU A 31 10.50 -26.79 7.29
CA GLU A 31 9.06 -26.48 7.24
C GLU A 31 8.70 -25.29 8.14
N HIS A 32 9.37 -25.15 9.29
CA HIS A 32 9.18 -23.99 10.17
C HIS A 32 9.62 -22.69 9.48
N GLU A 33 10.81 -22.66 8.86
CA GLU A 33 11.32 -21.50 8.11
C GLU A 33 10.35 -21.11 6.99
N LYS A 34 9.86 -22.08 6.21
CA LYS A 34 8.87 -21.83 5.15
C LYS A 34 7.55 -21.29 5.67
N CYS A 35 7.12 -21.74 6.85
CA CYS A 35 5.92 -21.20 7.49
C CYS A 35 6.14 -19.77 8.00
N GLU A 36 7.31 -19.50 8.58
CA GLU A 36 7.69 -18.17 9.05
C GLU A 36 7.78 -17.16 7.89
N GLU A 37 8.37 -17.55 6.76
CA GLU A 37 8.38 -16.75 5.53
C GLU A 37 6.97 -16.38 5.07
N LYS A 38 6.05 -17.35 5.04
CA LYS A 38 4.65 -17.12 4.64
C LYS A 38 3.91 -16.22 5.63
N MET A 39 4.16 -16.40 6.93
CA MET A 39 3.58 -15.54 7.97
C MET A 39 4.08 -14.11 7.82
N ASN A 40 5.38 -13.91 7.62
CA ASN A 40 5.98 -12.59 7.40
C ASN A 40 5.46 -11.94 6.11
N ALA A 41 5.34 -12.69 5.02
CA ALA A 41 4.76 -12.21 3.77
C ALA A 41 3.29 -11.76 3.94
N ALA A 42 2.49 -12.51 4.70
CA ALA A 42 1.10 -12.16 4.98
C ALA A 42 0.99 -10.89 5.84
N VAL A 43 1.87 -10.73 6.84
CA VAL A 43 1.92 -9.51 7.67
C VAL A 43 2.35 -8.31 6.85
N GLU A 44 3.35 -8.46 5.98
CA GLU A 44 3.82 -7.37 5.13
C GLU A 44 2.76 -6.93 4.13
N TRP A 45 2.08 -7.90 3.51
CA TRP A 45 0.93 -7.61 2.65
C TRP A 45 -0.17 -6.86 3.41
N LEU A 46 -0.53 -7.31 4.62
CA LEU A 46 -1.54 -6.65 5.43
C LEU A 46 -1.12 -5.23 5.83
N ARG A 47 0.15 -5.00 6.17
CA ARG A 47 0.67 -3.65 6.47
C ARG A 47 0.53 -2.73 5.26
N SER A 48 0.88 -3.21 4.07
CA SER A 48 0.70 -2.47 2.81
C SER A 48 -0.79 -2.14 2.57
N ASP A 49 -1.68 -3.11 2.76
CA ASP A 49 -3.11 -2.94 2.56
C ASP A 49 -3.73 -1.96 3.58
N CYS A 50 -3.35 -2.05 4.85
CA CYS A 50 -3.75 -1.10 5.89
C CYS A 50 -3.25 0.32 5.62
N ALA A 51 -2.02 0.49 5.12
CA ALA A 51 -1.49 1.80 4.73
C ALA A 51 -2.30 2.39 3.56
N SER A 52 -2.66 1.56 2.58
CA SER A 52 -3.51 1.97 1.46
C SER A 52 -4.93 2.36 1.92
N THR A 53 -5.49 1.61 2.87
CA THR A 53 -6.83 1.84 3.41
C THR A 53 -6.88 3.09 4.31
N SER A 54 -5.87 3.29 5.15
CA SER A 54 -5.72 4.49 5.99
C SER A 54 -5.66 5.75 5.15
N THR A 55 -4.92 5.72 4.04
CA THR A 55 -4.82 6.85 3.10
C THR A 55 -6.19 7.19 2.51
N ARG A 56 -7.00 6.19 2.14
CA ARG A 56 -8.39 6.39 1.67
C ARG A 56 -9.31 6.92 2.76
N ALA A 57 -9.19 6.43 3.99
CA ALA A 57 -10.02 6.84 5.13
C ALA A 57 -9.72 8.26 5.63
N SER A 58 -8.49 8.74 5.42
CA SER A 58 -8.07 10.10 5.83
C SER A 58 -8.61 11.21 4.91
N GLY A 59 -9.31 10.88 3.82
CA GLY A 59 -9.68 11.85 2.79
C GLY A 59 -8.48 12.37 1.99
N ARG A 60 -7.32 11.71 2.10
CA ARG A 60 -6.09 12.10 1.42
C ARG A 60 -6.01 11.39 0.07
N VAL A 61 -6.08 12.15 -1.01
CA VAL A 61 -6.06 11.60 -2.37
C VAL A 61 -4.61 11.43 -2.80
N THR A 62 -4.25 10.24 -3.27
CA THR A 62 -2.92 9.92 -3.79
C THR A 62 -3.01 9.73 -5.31
N PRO A 63 -2.02 10.18 -6.12
CA PRO A 63 -2.07 10.02 -7.58
C PRO A 63 -2.17 8.56 -8.04
N ALA A 64 -1.71 7.61 -7.20
CA ALA A 64 -1.84 6.17 -7.43
C ALA A 64 -3.29 5.71 -7.67
N VAL A 65 -4.30 6.48 -7.21
CA VAL A 65 -5.71 6.20 -7.49
C VAL A 65 -6.02 6.28 -9.00
N LEU A 66 -5.25 7.05 -9.77
CA LEU A 66 -5.41 7.18 -11.22
C LEU A 66 -4.59 6.16 -12.03
N SER A 67 -3.81 5.28 -11.38
CA SER A 67 -2.92 4.31 -12.07
C SER A 67 -3.66 3.34 -13.01
N ASN A 68 -4.94 3.07 -12.72
CA ASN A 68 -5.77 2.17 -13.53
C ASN A 68 -6.51 2.89 -14.68
N VAL A 69 -6.42 4.22 -14.78
CA VAL A 69 -7.11 4.99 -15.82
C VAL A 69 -6.30 4.90 -17.11
N ARG A 70 -6.97 4.48 -18.19
CA ARG A 70 -6.41 4.38 -19.54
C ARG A 70 -7.11 5.36 -20.46
N VAL A 71 -6.35 6.07 -21.28
CA VAL A 71 -6.86 7.04 -22.26
C VAL A 71 -6.42 6.59 -23.64
N LYS A 72 -7.35 6.19 -24.53
CA LYS A 72 -7.04 5.64 -25.86
C LYS A 72 -5.92 4.57 -25.83
N GLU A 73 -6.04 3.63 -24.88
CA GLU A 73 -5.08 2.55 -24.61
C GLU A 73 -3.73 2.96 -23.99
N GLN A 74 -3.43 4.25 -23.88
CA GLN A 74 -2.24 4.78 -23.19
C GLN A 74 -2.48 4.88 -21.69
N GLY A 75 -1.40 4.78 -20.91
CA GLY A 75 -1.44 5.08 -19.48
C GLY A 75 -1.70 6.57 -19.25
N LEU A 76 -2.45 6.93 -18.22
CA LEU A 76 -2.71 8.34 -17.92
C LEU A 76 -1.42 9.15 -17.73
N GLU A 77 -0.37 8.53 -17.18
CA GLU A 77 0.95 9.13 -16.95
C GLU A 77 1.65 9.60 -18.23
N GLU A 78 1.31 9.03 -19.39
CA GLU A 78 1.88 9.41 -20.69
C GLU A 78 1.21 10.67 -21.27
N VAL A 79 -0.05 10.93 -20.87
CA VAL A 79 -0.92 11.96 -21.46
C VAL A 79 -1.10 13.15 -20.52
N ALA A 80 -0.93 12.93 -19.20
CA ALA A 80 -1.10 13.94 -18.19
C ALA A 80 -0.23 13.68 -16.95
N ALA A 81 0.18 14.77 -16.30
CA ALA A 81 0.79 14.73 -14.97
C ALA A 81 -0.28 14.96 -13.89
N ALA A 82 -0.28 14.13 -12.85
CA ALA A 82 -1.17 14.28 -11.69
C ALA A 82 -0.39 14.79 -10.46
N GLY A 83 -0.85 15.89 -9.88
CA GLY A 83 -0.35 16.48 -8.65
C GLY A 83 -1.42 16.51 -7.56
N VAL A 84 -1.00 16.46 -6.30
CA VAL A 84 -1.91 16.61 -5.15
C VAL A 84 -1.75 18.00 -4.57
N GLN A 85 -2.85 18.74 -4.48
CA GLN A 85 -2.95 20.02 -3.80
C GLN A 85 -3.70 19.83 -2.47
N ASP A 86 -3.13 20.37 -1.39
CA ASP A 86 -3.74 20.37 -0.04
C ASP A 86 -4.17 18.98 0.49
N GLY A 87 -3.54 17.91 -0.03
CA GLY A 87 -3.81 16.53 0.36
C GLY A 87 -5.15 15.95 -0.09
N SER A 88 -6.14 16.77 -0.43
CA SER A 88 -7.51 16.34 -0.77
C SER A 88 -7.93 16.65 -2.20
N ILE A 89 -7.23 17.56 -2.88
CA ILE A 89 -7.53 17.99 -4.24
C ILE A 89 -6.49 17.38 -5.20
N LEU A 90 -6.95 16.76 -6.26
CA LEU A 90 -6.09 16.25 -7.33
C LEU A 90 -6.13 17.23 -8.50
N VAL A 91 -4.98 17.80 -8.82
CA VAL A 91 -4.79 18.71 -9.95
C VAL A 91 -4.07 17.95 -11.05
N MET A 92 -4.62 17.97 -12.25
CA MET A 92 -4.06 17.23 -13.38
C MET A 92 -3.76 18.19 -14.52
N THR A 93 -2.55 18.08 -15.05
CA THR A 93 -2.06 18.87 -16.18
C THR A 93 -1.95 17.95 -17.39
N VAL A 94 -2.85 18.12 -18.35
CA VAL A 94 -2.82 17.37 -19.61
C VAL A 94 -1.78 18.02 -20.53
N PHE A 95 -0.93 17.21 -21.19
CA PHE A 95 0.12 17.72 -22.06
C PHE A 95 -0.44 18.29 -23.37
N ASP A 96 -1.44 17.61 -23.95
CA ASP A 96 -2.08 18.00 -25.21
C ASP A 96 -3.56 18.35 -25.02
N GLU A 97 -3.98 19.52 -25.50
CA GLU A 97 -5.38 19.97 -25.41
C GLU A 97 -6.37 19.04 -26.14
N GLU A 98 -5.94 18.39 -27.22
CA GLU A 98 -6.77 17.43 -27.98
C GLU A 98 -7.17 16.21 -27.13
N ASN A 99 -6.34 15.85 -26.16
CA ASN A 99 -6.57 14.72 -25.27
C ASN A 99 -7.43 15.10 -24.05
N PHE A 100 -7.71 16.38 -23.82
CA PHE A 100 -8.45 16.87 -22.66
C PHE A 100 -9.81 16.17 -22.47
N LYS A 101 -10.63 16.11 -23.53
CA LYS A 101 -11.96 15.46 -23.47
C LYS A 101 -11.88 13.96 -23.23
N HIS A 102 -10.85 13.32 -23.81
CA HIS A 102 -10.63 11.88 -23.68
C HIS A 102 -10.20 11.53 -22.26
N VAL A 103 -9.35 12.35 -21.65
CA VAL A 103 -8.94 12.23 -20.26
C VAL A 103 -10.13 12.46 -19.31
N GLU A 104 -10.93 13.51 -19.53
CA GLU A 104 -12.13 13.80 -18.72
C GLU A 104 -13.13 12.64 -18.74
N THR A 105 -13.36 12.07 -19.93
CA THR A 105 -14.23 10.92 -20.12
C THR A 105 -13.67 9.66 -19.46
N ALA A 106 -12.36 9.38 -19.60
CA ALA A 106 -11.72 8.22 -18.99
C ALA A 106 -11.77 8.25 -17.45
N ILE A 107 -11.60 9.43 -16.85
CA ILE A 107 -11.71 9.58 -15.38
C ILE A 107 -13.16 9.41 -14.93
N TYR A 108 -14.11 9.95 -15.69
CA TYR A 108 -15.53 9.76 -15.42
C TYR A 108 -15.93 8.28 -15.51
N ASP A 109 -15.49 7.59 -16.56
CA ASP A 109 -15.75 6.18 -16.80
C ASP A 109 -15.09 5.26 -15.78
N ALA A 110 -13.94 5.67 -15.23
CA ALA A 110 -13.24 4.95 -14.17
C ALA A 110 -14.02 4.94 -12.83
N LYS A 111 -15.08 5.77 -12.69
CA LYS A 111 -16.01 5.80 -11.55
C LYS A 111 -15.31 5.74 -10.19
N ILE A 112 -14.22 6.49 -10.05
CA ILE A 112 -13.38 6.50 -8.85
C ILE A 112 -14.08 7.31 -7.75
N PRO A 113 -14.63 6.69 -6.69
CA PRO A 113 -15.23 7.44 -5.60
C PRO A 113 -14.11 8.03 -4.71
N PRO A 114 -14.21 9.27 -4.18
CA PRO A 114 -15.23 10.30 -4.35
C PRO A 114 -14.83 11.38 -5.38
N ILE A 115 -14.04 11.04 -6.40
CA ILE A 115 -13.44 12.02 -7.32
C ILE A 115 -14.44 12.33 -8.43
N THR A 116 -14.88 13.59 -8.50
CA THR A 116 -15.62 14.09 -9.67
C THR A 116 -14.72 15.06 -10.42
N PRO A 117 -14.35 14.76 -11.69
CA PRO A 117 -13.53 15.68 -12.47
C PRO A 117 -14.28 17.00 -12.65
N GLN A 118 -13.65 18.11 -12.26
CA GLN A 118 -14.13 19.45 -12.55
C GLN A 118 -13.14 20.15 -13.47
N ARG A 119 -13.67 20.69 -14.57
CA ARG A 119 -12.87 21.49 -15.49
C ARG A 119 -12.60 22.86 -14.86
N LEU A 120 -11.45 22.99 -14.23
CA LEU A 120 -10.90 24.29 -13.88
C LEU A 120 -10.38 24.96 -15.15
N HIS A 121 -11.14 25.93 -15.68
CA HIS A 121 -10.63 26.83 -16.70
C HIS A 121 -9.69 27.85 -16.05
N THR A 122 -8.48 27.41 -15.75
CA THR A 122 -7.37 28.34 -15.49
C THR A 122 -6.60 28.47 -16.78
N ARG A 123 -6.87 29.55 -17.52
CA ARG A 123 -5.97 30.08 -18.54
C ARG A 123 -4.66 30.45 -17.82
N THR A 124 -3.81 29.46 -17.55
CA THR A 124 -2.59 29.63 -16.77
C THR A 124 -1.45 28.88 -17.44
N SER A 125 -1.33 29.16 -18.73
CA SER A 125 -0.04 29.26 -19.41
C SER A 125 0.48 30.70 -19.32
N GLU A 126 0.30 31.39 -18.18
CA GLU A 126 1.09 32.58 -17.85
C GLU A 126 1.35 32.55 -16.34
N SER A 127 2.62 32.33 -16.00
CA SER A 127 3.18 32.52 -14.69
C SER A 127 2.83 33.92 -14.16
N LEU A 128 1.97 33.99 -13.15
CA LEU A 128 1.90 35.12 -12.25
C LEU A 128 2.43 34.67 -10.89
N ASP A 129 3.76 34.67 -10.79
CA ASP A 129 4.41 34.88 -9.50
C ASP A 129 4.04 36.29 -9.02
N LEU A 130 3.18 36.35 -8.01
CA LEU A 130 2.73 37.58 -7.36
C LEU A 130 3.15 37.61 -5.89
N SER A 131 4.19 36.88 -5.50
CA SER A 131 4.68 36.93 -4.12
C SER A 131 6.20 36.86 -4.02
N ARG A 132 6.85 37.93 -4.50
CA ARG A 132 8.06 38.54 -3.92
C ARG A 132 8.25 39.93 -4.54
N ARG A 133 7.71 40.94 -3.86
CA ARG A 133 8.35 42.25 -3.73
C ARG A 133 9.01 42.29 -2.36
#